data_AF-A0A6F8TT68-F1
#
_entry.id   AF-A0A6F8TT68-F1
#
_cell.length_a   1.000
_cell.length_b   1.000
_cell.length_c   1.000
_cell.angle_alpha   90.00
_cell.angle_beta   90.00
_cell.angle_gamma   90.00
#
_symmetry.space_group_name_H-M   'P 1'
#
loop_
_entity.id
_entity.type
_entity.pdbx_description
1 polymer ?
#
loop_
_entity_poly.entity_id
_entity_poly.type
_entity_poly.pdbx_seq_one_letter_code
_entity_poly.pdbx_strand_id
1 'polypeptide(L)' 'MKYIVGMYIVMAMMVCVTFISGYLLNGEYWAIASWLITALFFFGTLFYINARYIYSKNKDES' A
#
# COMPACT_ATOMS: atom_id res chain seq x y z
N MET A 1 -8.87 1.57 -14.61
CA MET A 1 -7.40 1.38 -14.56
C MET A 1 -6.70 2.26 -13.52
N LYS A 2 -7.08 3.55 -13.33
CA LYS A 2 -6.38 4.46 -12.40
C LYS A 2 -6.34 4.01 -10.93
N TYR A 3 -7.35 3.29 -10.43
CA TYR A 3 -7.40 2.78 -9.03
C TYR A 3 -6.40 1.65 -8.78
N ILE A 4 -6.14 0.86 -9.82
CA ILE A 4 -5.19 -0.25 -9.79
C ILE A 4 -3.75 0.31 -9.68
N VAL A 5 -3.49 1.50 -10.24
CA VAL A 5 -2.19 2.18 -10.14
C VAL A 5 -1.87 2.53 -8.68
N GLY A 6 -2.84 3.05 -7.92
CA GLY A 6 -2.64 3.33 -6.49
C GLY A 6 -2.29 2.08 -5.69
N MET A 7 -2.94 0.96 -5.97
CA MET A 7 -2.64 -0.32 -5.34
C MET A 7 -1.23 -0.82 -5.69
N TYR A 8 -0.82 -0.70 -6.95
CA TYR A 8 0.55 -1.06 -7.38
C TYR A 8 1.63 -0.18 -6.75
N ILE A 9 1.37 1.11 -6.57
CA ILE A 9 2.29 2.03 -5.89
C ILE A 9 2.54 1.58 -4.44
N VAL A 10 1.47 1.25 -3.69
CA VAL A 10 1.61 0.79 -2.30
C VAL A 10 2.32 -0.58 -2.26
N MET A 11 2.02 -1.48 -3.19
CA MET A 11 2.75 -2.75 -3.30
C MET A 11 4.24 -2.54 -3.56
N ALA A 12 4.61 -1.63 -4.46
CA ALA A 12 6.02 -1.30 -4.71
C ALA A 12 6.71 -0.76 -3.44
N MET A 13 6.04 0.12 -2.68
CA MET A 13 6.58 0.61 -1.40
C MET A 13 6.80 -0.51 -0.38
N MET A 14 5.85 -1.45 -0.25
CA MET A 14 6.01 -2.61 0.65
C MET A 14 7.23 -3.47 0.27
N VAL A 15 7.47 -3.68 -1.03
CA VAL A 15 8.65 -4.38 -1.52
C VAL A 15 9.93 -3.62 -1.19
N CYS A 16 9.96 -2.29 -1.40
CA CYS A 16 11.12 -1.45 -1.05
C CYS A 16 11.45 -1.52 0.44
N VAL A 17 10.45 -1.41 1.32
CA VAL A 17 10.65 -1.52 2.78
C VAL A 17 11.22 -2.88 3.15
N THR A 18 10.68 -3.95 2.58
CA THR A 18 11.17 -5.31 2.81
C THR A 18 12.63 -5.46 2.37
N PHE A 19 12.97 -4.90 1.20
CA PHE A 19 14.32 -4.97 0.66
C PHE A 19 15.31 -4.17 1.49
N ILE A 20 14.95 -2.95 1.91
CA ILE A 20 15.80 -2.10 2.74
C ILE A 20 16.02 -2.76 4.10
N SER A 21 14.96 -3.27 4.73
CA SER A 21 15.09 -3.87 6.06
C SER A 21 15.81 -5.21 6.06
N GLY A 22 15.64 -6.03 5.01
CA GLY A 22 16.30 -7.33 4.89
C GLY A 22 17.76 -7.22 4.41
N TYR A 23 17.99 -6.51 3.31
CA TYR A 23 19.28 -6.49 2.61
C TYR A 23 20.20 -5.34 3.01
N LEU A 24 19.66 -4.14 3.26
CA LEU A 24 20.48 -2.96 3.60
C LEU A 24 20.76 -2.85 5.10
N LEU A 25 19.81 -3.27 5.93
CA LEU A 25 19.86 -3.11 7.38
C LEU A 25 20.13 -4.42 8.14
N ASN A 26 20.50 -5.51 7.43
CA ASN A 26 20.83 -6.82 8.00
C ASN A 26 19.81 -7.35 9.03
N GLY A 27 18.53 -6.98 8.90
CA GLY A 27 17.47 -7.45 9.80
C GLY A 27 17.43 -6.83 11.20
N GLU A 28 18.31 -5.88 11.56
CA GLU A 28 18.29 -5.23 12.89
C GLU A 28 16.95 -4.54 13.19
N TYR A 29 16.28 -4.04 12.14
CA TYR A 29 15.02 -3.30 12.24
C TYR A 29 13.82 -4.13 11.77
N TRP A 30 13.92 -5.47 11.72
CA TRP A 30 12.88 -6.32 11.15
C TRP A 30 11.52 -6.16 11.83
N ALA A 31 11.50 -5.94 13.16
CA ALA A 31 10.28 -5.68 13.90
C ALA A 31 9.57 -4.41 13.42
N ILE A 32 10.28 -3.27 13.35
CA ILE A 32 9.69 -2.00 12.90
C ILE A 32 9.26 -2.07 11.44
N ALA A 33 10.02 -2.77 10.61
CA ALA A 33 9.74 -2.98 9.19
C ALA A 33 8.43 -3.74 8.99
N SER A 34 8.21 -4.80 9.78
CA SER A 34 6.97 -5.58 9.75
C SER A 34 5.75 -4.74 10.14
N TRP A 35 5.88 -3.89 11.16
CA TRP A 35 4.82 -2.95 11.54
C TRP A 35 4.57 -1.89 10.46
N LEU A 36 5.63 -1.38 9.81
CA LEU A 36 5.52 -0.40 8.72
C LEU A 36 4.82 -1.01 7.48
N ILE A 37 5.16 -2.24 7.11
CA ILE A 37 4.51 -2.98 6.02
C ILE A 37 3.03 -3.21 6.34
N THR A 38 2.72 -3.56 7.59
CA THR A 38 1.33 -3.74 8.05
C THR A 38 0.55 -2.43 7.93
N ALA A 39 1.12 -1.31 8.36
CA ALA A 39 0.49 0.01 8.23
C ALA A 39 0.27 0.39 6.75
N LEU A 40 1.26 0.19 5.89
CA LEU A 40 1.16 0.42 4.45
C LEU A 40 0.07 -0.45 3.80
N PHE A 41 -0.05 -1.71 4.21
CA PHE A 41 -1.09 -2.61 3.73
C PHE A 41 -2.49 -2.12 4.09
N PHE A 42 -2.73 -1.73 5.35
CA PHE A 42 -4.00 -1.15 5.77
C PHE A 42 -4.30 0.13 5.01
N PHE A 43 -3.31 1.01 4.87
CA PHE A 43 -3.48 2.29 4.17
C PHE A 43 -3.81 2.09 2.69
N GLY A 44 -3.10 1.18 2.01
CA GLY A 44 -3.38 0.85 0.61
C GLY A 44 -4.75 0.22 0.41
N THR A 45 -5.19 -0.62 1.34
CA THR A 45 -6.52 -1.26 1.28
C THR A 45 -7.63 -0.24 1.49
N LEU A 46 -7.50 0.64 2.50
CA LEU A 46 -8.44 1.73 2.74
C LEU A 46 -8.51 2.69 1.56
N PHE A 47 -7.36 3.07 1.00
CA PHE A 47 -7.29 3.94 -0.17
C PHE A 47 -7.96 3.31 -1.39
N TYR A 48 -7.75 2.01 -1.61
CA TYR A 48 -8.38 1.26 -2.70
C TYR A 48 -9.90 1.19 -2.54
N ILE A 49 -10.40 0.86 -1.33
CA ILE A 49 -11.85 0.82 -1.05
C ILE A 49 -12.47 2.21 -1.24
N ASN A 50 -11.84 3.26 -0.71
CA ASN A 50 -12.33 4.62 -0.83
C ASN A 50 -12.34 5.10 -2.29
N ALA A 51 -11.26 4.86 -3.05
CA ALA A 51 -11.19 5.20 -4.47
C ALA A 51 -12.26 4.45 -5.29
N ARG A 52 -12.53 3.18 -4.97
CA ARG A 52 -13.61 2.40 -5.60
C ARG A 52 -14.99 2.96 -5.24
N TYR A 53 -15.20 3.35 -3.99
CA TYR A 53 -16.47 3.89 -3.51
C TYR A 53 -16.80 5.24 -4.16
N ILE A 54 -15.84 6.18 -4.15
CA ILE A 54 -15.98 7.49 -4.81
C ILE A 54 -16.25 7.31 -6.31
N TYR A 55 -15.57 6.38 -6.97
CA TYR A 55 -15.79 6.15 -8.40
C TYR A 55 -17.16 5.50 -8.68
N SER A 56 -17.60 4.55 -7.85
CA SER A 56 -18.94 3.96 -7.97
C SER A 56 -20.02 5.03 -7.83
N LYS A 57 -19.88 5.94 -6.86
CA LYS A 57 -20.80 7.06 -6.67
C LYS A 57 -20.87 7.98 -7.90
N ASN A 58 -19.73 8.32 -8.49
CA ASN A 58 -19.69 9.14 -9.71
C ASN A 58 -20.31 8.46 -10.94
N LYS A 59 -20.44 7.12 -10.93
CA LYS A 59 -21.05 6.37 -12.03
C LYS A 59 -22.57 6.33 -11.94
N ASP A 60 -23.14 6.41 -10.73
CA ASP A 60 -24.59 6.46 -10.50
C ASP A 60 -25.18 7.88 -10.67
N GLU A 61 -24.34 8.92 -10.69
CA GLU A 61 -24.74 10.34 -10.87
C GLU A 61 -24.58 10.86 -12.32
N SER A 62 -24.22 9.99 -13.29
CA SER A 62 -24.06 10.33 -14.72
C SER A 62 -25.01 9.55 -15.62
#